data_AF-A0A1B7W0Y3-F1
#
_entry.id   AF-A0A1B7W0Y3-F1
#
_cell.length_a   1.000
_cell.length_b   1.000
_cell.length_c   1.000
_cell.angle_alpha   90.00
_cell.angle_beta   90.00
_cell.angle_gamma   90.00
#
_symmetry.space_group_name_H-M   'P 1'
#
loop_
_entity.id
_entity.type
_entity.pdbx_description
1 polymer ?
#
loop_
_entity_poly.entity_id
_entity_poly.type
_entity_poly.pdbx_seq_one_letter_code
_entity_poly.pdbx_strand_id
1 'polypeptide(L)'
;WDTAKQYLSTSSRVKTIDKKPLPFVFTKEELWNGQKDENGNTFINGLLQDWIQWQSRPDKYPFNTLVKVLARLSPPEQGDLGILKPGEPVRLPYDAREIPTIEHPYGTVPIIHASAGVQRIITMAYLIVWAYEEHKIQSKLIRREPQKRMVILVDELEA
;
A
#
# COMPACT_ATOMS: atom_id res chain seq x y z
N TRP A 1 7.33 -12.47 -0.27
CA TRP A 1 8.65 -13.02 0.11
C TRP A 1 9.68 -11.91 0.02
N ASP A 2 10.23 -11.49 1.17
CA ASP A 2 11.27 -10.46 1.25
C ASP A 2 12.47 -11.04 2.03
N THR A 3 13.63 -11.09 1.38
CA THR A 3 14.88 -11.62 1.97
C THR A 3 15.60 -10.63 2.89
N ALA A 4 15.24 -9.34 2.89
CA ALA A 4 15.91 -8.31 3.70
C ALA A 4 15.67 -8.48 5.21
N LYS A 5 14.61 -9.21 5.61
CA LYS A 5 14.32 -9.58 7.00
C LYS A 5 15.44 -10.37 7.70
N GLN A 6 16.37 -10.97 6.95
CA GLN A 6 17.40 -11.90 7.47
C GLN A 6 18.37 -11.29 8.50
N TYR A 7 18.37 -9.96 8.68
CA TYR A 7 19.34 -9.27 9.53
C TYR A 7 18.76 -8.59 10.77
N LEU A 8 17.43 -8.48 10.91
CA LEU A 8 16.79 -7.74 12.01
C LEU A 8 16.53 -8.59 13.26
N SER A 9 16.63 -9.92 13.20
CA SER A 9 16.48 -10.78 14.38
C SER A 9 17.78 -10.84 15.19
N THR A 10 18.20 -9.73 15.79
CA THR A 10 19.18 -9.70 16.88
C THR A 10 18.66 -8.80 18.00
N SER A 11 17.49 -9.16 18.54
CA SER A 11 17.08 -8.74 19.87
C SER A 11 16.28 -9.86 20.53
N SER A 12 17.00 -10.68 21.30
CA SER A 12 16.57 -11.32 22.55
C SER A 12 15.16 -11.93 22.60
N ARG A 13 15.02 -13.12 22.01
CA ARG A 13 14.23 -14.30 22.45
C ARG A 13 13.81 -15.05 21.20
N VAL A 14 14.39 -16.23 20.98
CA VAL A 14 13.77 -17.46 20.44
C VAL A 14 14.92 -18.39 20.03
N LYS A 15 14.95 -19.54 20.70
CA LYS A 15 15.79 -20.69 20.34
C LYS A 15 15.41 -21.15 18.93
N THR A 16 16.42 -21.24 18.06
CA THR A 16 16.56 -22.20 16.96
C THR A 16 15.25 -22.70 16.32
N ILE A 17 14.68 -21.93 15.39
CA ILE A 17 13.74 -22.44 14.38
C ILE A 17 14.17 -21.85 13.04
N ASP A 18 14.19 -22.70 12.02
CA ASP A 18 14.62 -22.44 10.65
C ASP A 18 14.35 -21.02 10.12
N LYS A 19 15.44 -20.35 9.69
CA LYS A 19 15.47 -18.98 9.15
C LYS A 19 14.72 -18.85 7.81
N LYS A 20 13.39 -18.98 7.82
CA LYS A 20 12.53 -18.52 6.71
C LYS A 20 12.00 -17.12 7.05
N PRO A 21 12.05 -16.15 6.11
CA PRO A 21 11.44 -14.84 6.35
C PRO A 21 9.94 -15.01 6.53
N LEU A 22 9.41 -14.57 7.68
CA LEU A 22 7.98 -14.56 7.92
C LEU A 22 7.31 -13.57 6.96
N PRO A 23 6.22 -13.95 6.26
CA PRO A 23 5.47 -13.04 5.42
C PRO A 23 4.88 -11.90 6.27
N PHE A 24 4.67 -10.73 5.66
CA PHE A 24 3.75 -9.76 6.23
C PHE A 24 2.33 -10.26 5.97
N VAL A 25 1.51 -10.29 7.02
CA VAL A 25 0.12 -10.72 6.95
C VAL A 25 -0.71 -9.53 7.42
N PHE A 26 -1.62 -9.08 6.56
CA PHE A 26 -2.48 -7.94 6.83
C PHE A 26 -3.92 -8.27 6.49
N THR A 27 -4.83 -7.81 7.33
CA THR A 27 -6.26 -7.74 7.01
C THR A 27 -6.56 -6.53 6.13
N LYS A 28 -7.72 -6.52 5.47
CA LYS A 28 -8.19 -5.36 4.69
C LYS A 28 -8.23 -4.08 5.54
N GLU A 29 -8.72 -4.18 6.76
CA GLU A 29 -8.85 -3.05 7.67
C GLU A 29 -7.49 -2.44 8.03
N GLU A 30 -6.50 -3.28 8.34
CA GLU A 30 -5.13 -2.86 8.62
C GLU A 30 -4.46 -2.23 7.39
N LEU A 31 -4.77 -2.72 6.19
CA LEU A 31 -4.25 -2.11 4.96
C LEU A 31 -4.86 -0.76 4.68
N TRP A 32 -6.15 -0.55 4.99
CA TRP A 32 -6.85 0.70 4.67
C TRP A 32 -6.61 1.78 5.72
N ASN A 33 -6.71 1.41 7.00
CA ASN A 33 -6.68 2.34 8.13
C ASN A 33 -5.36 2.28 8.94
N GLY A 34 -4.49 1.34 8.62
CA GLY A 34 -3.20 1.17 9.28
C GLY A 34 -3.22 0.15 10.42
N GLN A 35 -2.03 -0.22 10.89
CA GLN A 35 -1.83 -1.12 12.02
C GLN A 35 -0.72 -0.56 12.90
N LYS A 36 -0.93 -0.66 14.22
CA LYS A 36 0.10 -0.37 15.23
C LYS A 36 0.58 -1.67 15.86
N ASP A 37 1.85 -1.70 16.24
CA ASP A 37 2.41 -2.80 17.03
C ASP A 37 1.96 -2.73 18.50
N GLU A 38 2.27 -3.77 19.28
CA GLU A 38 1.96 -3.87 20.72
C GLU A 38 2.59 -2.72 21.54
N ASN A 39 3.64 -2.09 21.02
CA ASN A 39 4.34 -0.98 21.66
C ASN A 39 3.79 0.39 21.25
N GLY A 40 2.76 0.43 20.39
CA GLY A 40 2.15 1.65 19.87
C GLY A 40 2.88 2.30 18.69
N ASN A 41 3.94 1.68 18.16
CA ASN A 41 4.60 2.14 16.94
C ASN A 41 3.72 1.82 15.72
N THR A 42 3.70 2.73 14.76
CA THR A 42 2.95 2.50 13.51
C THR A 42 3.74 1.56 12.61
N PHE A 43 3.16 0.40 12.33
CA PHE A 43 3.78 -0.62 11.49
C PHE A 43 3.45 -0.38 10.00
N ILE A 44 2.20 -0.03 9.73
CA ILE A 44 1.72 0.45 8.43
C ILE A 44 0.76 1.61 8.69
N ASN A 45 0.93 2.74 7.99
CA ASN A 45 0.06 3.91 8.18
C ASN A 45 -1.34 3.66 7.62
N GLY A 46 -1.45 2.80 6.61
CA GLY A 46 -2.70 2.50 5.92
C GLY A 46 -2.88 3.34 4.67
N LEU A 47 -3.59 2.76 3.71
CA LEU A 47 -3.81 3.29 2.37
C LEU A 47 -4.35 4.71 2.40
N LEU A 48 -5.35 4.98 3.24
CA LEU A 48 -5.96 6.31 3.31
C LEU A 48 -4.93 7.37 3.70
N GLN A 49 -4.15 7.12 4.75
CA GLN A 49 -3.19 8.08 5.27
C GLN A 49 -1.95 8.20 4.39
N ASP A 50 -1.39 7.07 3.96
CA ASP A 50 -0.21 7.06 3.10
C ASP A 50 -0.50 7.72 1.75
N TRP A 51 -1.67 7.47 1.15
CA TRP A 51 -2.01 8.11 -0.12
C TRP A 51 -2.01 9.63 0.00
N ILE A 52 -2.69 10.19 1.01
CA ILE A 52 -2.72 11.65 1.24
C ILE A 52 -1.31 12.18 1.48
N GLN A 53 -0.53 11.51 2.33
CA GLN A 53 0.85 11.90 2.60
C GLN A 53 1.70 11.89 1.32
N TRP A 54 1.56 10.85 0.50
CA TRP A 54 2.32 10.71 -0.73
C TRP A 54 1.93 11.79 -1.74
N GLN A 55 0.62 12.03 -1.91
CA GLN A 55 0.08 13.05 -2.81
C GLN A 55 0.49 14.46 -2.41
N SER A 56 0.58 14.75 -1.11
CA SER A 56 0.96 16.09 -0.61
C SER A 56 2.43 16.46 -0.89
N ARG A 57 3.32 15.47 -1.02
CA ARG A 57 4.77 15.66 -1.22
C ARG A 57 5.32 14.59 -2.17
N PRO A 58 4.98 14.67 -3.47
CA PRO A 58 5.32 13.65 -4.46
C PRO A 58 6.82 13.61 -4.81
N ASP A 59 7.57 14.63 -4.41
CA ASP A 59 9.03 14.71 -4.47
C ASP A 59 9.70 13.82 -3.42
N LYS A 60 9.06 13.65 -2.26
CA LYS A 60 9.59 12.89 -1.12
C LYS A 60 9.06 11.47 -1.04
N TYR A 61 7.82 11.24 -1.45
CA TYR A 61 7.09 9.99 -1.30
C TYR A 61 6.76 9.34 -2.64
N PRO A 62 6.45 8.02 -2.68
CA PRO A 62 6.33 7.26 -3.93
C PRO A 62 5.02 7.51 -4.71
N PHE A 63 4.45 8.71 -4.68
CA PHE A 63 3.16 9.01 -5.31
C PHE A 63 3.16 8.78 -6.82
N ASN A 64 4.23 9.23 -7.51
CA ASN A 64 4.38 8.99 -8.94
C ASN A 64 4.49 7.51 -9.29
N THR A 65 5.07 6.69 -8.39
CA THR A 65 5.10 5.24 -8.54
C THR A 65 3.70 4.66 -8.38
N LEU A 66 2.94 5.11 -7.38
CA LEU A 66 1.54 4.73 -7.19
C LEU A 66 0.68 5.04 -8.41
N VAL A 67 0.77 6.24 -8.97
CA VAL A 67 0.04 6.64 -10.20
C VAL A 67 0.36 5.68 -11.36
N LYS A 68 1.65 5.34 -11.55
CA LYS A 68 2.08 4.40 -12.61
C LYS A 68 1.56 2.98 -12.38
N VAL A 69 1.58 2.50 -11.14
CA VAL A 69 1.06 1.18 -10.79
C VAL A 69 -0.45 1.13 -10.97
N LEU A 70 -1.18 2.16 -10.53
CA LEU A 70 -2.62 2.29 -10.74
C LEU A 70 -2.98 2.27 -12.23
N ALA A 71 -2.28 3.06 -13.05
CA ALA A 71 -2.50 3.06 -14.48
C ALA A 71 -2.26 1.67 -15.11
N ARG A 72 -1.25 0.94 -14.62
CA ARG A 72 -0.93 -0.40 -15.14
C ARG A 72 -1.95 -1.48 -14.74
N LEU A 73 -2.56 -1.34 -13.57
CA LEU A 73 -3.59 -2.24 -13.03
C LEU A 73 -5.02 -1.85 -13.42
N SER A 74 -5.19 -0.65 -13.99
CA SER A 74 -6.50 -0.18 -14.45
C SER A 74 -7.04 -1.05 -15.59
N PRO A 75 -8.36 -1.12 -15.77
CA PRO A 75 -8.96 -1.74 -16.94
C PRO A 75 -8.49 -1.08 -18.24
N PRO A 76 -8.64 -1.75 -19.40
CA PRO A 76 -8.34 -1.16 -20.71
C PRO A 76 -9.11 0.15 -20.91
N GLU A 77 -8.52 1.08 -21.66
CA GLU A 77 -9.11 2.41 -21.94
C GLU A 77 -10.50 2.34 -22.57
N GLN A 78 -10.86 1.23 -23.24
CA GLN A 78 -12.18 1.06 -23.86
C GLN A 78 -13.31 0.67 -22.88
N GLY A 79 -13.03 0.48 -21.59
CA GLY A 79 -14.06 0.20 -20.58
C GLY A 79 -14.65 1.47 -19.96
N ASP A 80 -15.90 1.39 -19.48
CA ASP A 80 -16.63 2.52 -18.87
C ASP A 80 -15.91 3.18 -17.69
N LEU A 81 -15.02 2.43 -17.02
CA LEU A 81 -14.27 2.90 -15.86
C LEU A 81 -13.06 3.78 -16.23
N GLY A 82 -12.51 3.59 -17.45
CA GLY A 82 -11.28 4.21 -17.92
C GLY A 82 -10.05 3.87 -17.08
N ILE A 83 -8.95 4.60 -17.33
CA ILE A 83 -7.75 4.56 -16.52
C ILE A 83 -8.03 5.26 -15.18
N LEU A 84 -7.78 4.55 -14.07
CA LEU A 84 -7.91 5.11 -12.73
C LEU A 84 -6.81 6.13 -12.49
N LYS A 85 -7.19 7.38 -12.25
CA LYS A 85 -6.27 8.47 -11.94
C LYS A 85 -6.58 9.04 -10.55
N PRO A 86 -5.56 9.30 -9.71
CA PRO A 86 -5.79 10.04 -8.47
C PRO A 86 -6.37 11.42 -8.76
N GLY A 87 -7.42 11.79 -8.03
CA GLY A 87 -7.97 13.15 -8.03
C GLY A 87 -7.57 13.92 -6.77
N GLU A 88 -8.12 15.12 -6.61
CA GLU A 88 -7.94 15.91 -5.37
C GLU A 88 -8.62 15.23 -4.18
N PRO A 89 -7.96 15.12 -3.02
CA PRO A 89 -8.59 14.61 -1.80
C PRO A 89 -9.80 15.44 -1.39
N VAL A 90 -10.78 14.77 -0.80
CA VAL A 90 -11.98 15.44 -0.30
C VAL A 90 -12.23 15.08 1.15
N ARG A 91 -12.80 16.03 1.89
CA ARG A 91 -13.31 15.78 3.24
C ARG A 91 -14.81 15.52 3.17
N LEU A 92 -15.24 14.39 3.72
CA LEU A 92 -16.66 14.02 3.73
C LEU A 92 -17.36 14.56 4.98
N PRO A 93 -18.68 14.82 4.93
CA PRO A 93 -19.46 15.11 6.12
C PRO A 93 -19.29 14.01 7.16
N TYR A 94 -19.11 14.38 8.43
CA TYR A 94 -18.90 13.47 9.57
C TYR A 94 -17.61 12.65 9.55
N ASP A 95 -16.73 12.83 8.57
CA ASP A 95 -15.35 12.33 8.60
C ASP A 95 -14.37 13.51 8.64
N ALA A 96 -13.47 13.49 9.63
CA ALA A 96 -12.46 14.54 9.77
C ALA A 96 -11.26 14.32 8.84
N ARG A 97 -11.10 13.11 8.30
CA ARG A 97 -9.97 12.72 7.46
C ARG A 97 -10.12 13.26 6.05
N GLU A 98 -8.99 13.55 5.42
CA GLU A 98 -8.94 13.70 3.97
C GLU A 98 -9.01 12.31 3.34
N ILE A 99 -9.97 12.13 2.43
CA ILE A 99 -10.20 10.87 1.75
C ILE A 99 -9.66 10.99 0.33
N PRO A 100 -8.74 10.10 -0.10
CA PRO A 100 -8.30 10.06 -1.49
C PRO A 100 -9.46 9.87 -2.45
N THR A 101 -9.30 10.39 -3.66
CA THR A 101 -10.29 10.24 -4.71
C THR A 101 -9.68 9.63 -5.97
N ILE A 102 -10.54 9.04 -6.80
CA ILE A 102 -10.22 8.63 -8.16
C ILE A 102 -11.09 9.43 -9.13
N GLU A 103 -10.45 9.92 -10.19
CA GLU A 103 -11.11 10.53 -11.35
C GLU A 103 -11.56 9.44 -12.34
N HIS A 104 -12.81 9.58 -12.78
CA HIS A 104 -13.43 8.82 -13.84
C HIS A 104 -14.01 9.77 -14.90
N PRO A 105 -14.35 9.28 -16.11
CA PRO A 105 -15.00 10.10 -17.14
C PRO A 105 -16.28 10.81 -16.66
N TYR A 106 -16.98 10.23 -15.69
CA TYR A 106 -18.26 10.74 -15.18
C TYR A 106 -18.13 11.52 -13.87
N GLY A 107 -16.91 11.70 -13.34
CA GLY A 107 -16.66 12.49 -12.13
C GLY A 107 -15.62 11.88 -11.18
N THR A 108 -15.40 12.58 -10.07
CA THR A 108 -14.42 12.21 -9.04
C THR A 108 -15.11 11.54 -7.86
N VAL A 109 -14.62 10.36 -7.47
CA VAL A 109 -15.27 9.53 -6.43
C VAL A 109 -14.28 9.26 -5.29
N PRO A 110 -14.68 9.48 -4.02
CA PRO A 110 -13.89 9.04 -2.86
C PRO A 110 -13.67 7.54 -2.89
N ILE A 111 -12.44 7.09 -2.64
CA ILE A 111 -12.08 5.66 -2.81
C ILE A 111 -12.85 4.72 -1.88
N ILE A 112 -13.33 5.22 -0.73
CA ILE A 112 -14.18 4.47 0.20
C ILE A 112 -15.60 4.21 -0.36
N HIS A 113 -16.02 4.96 -1.37
CA HIS A 113 -17.30 4.82 -2.06
C HIS A 113 -17.15 4.19 -3.45
N ALA A 114 -15.93 3.87 -3.85
CA ALA A 114 -15.68 3.19 -5.11
C ALA A 114 -16.19 1.73 -5.06
N SER A 115 -16.47 1.16 -6.23
CA SER A 115 -16.92 -0.23 -6.33
C SER A 115 -15.88 -1.20 -5.76
N ALA A 116 -16.31 -2.39 -5.32
CA ALA A 116 -15.40 -3.40 -4.77
C ALA A 116 -14.25 -3.73 -5.74
N GLY A 117 -14.52 -3.79 -7.05
CA GLY A 117 -13.49 -3.98 -8.08
C GLY A 117 -12.43 -2.87 -8.09
N VAL A 118 -12.85 -1.61 -8.00
CA VAL A 118 -11.94 -0.45 -7.92
C VAL A 118 -11.15 -0.49 -6.60
N GLN A 119 -11.82 -0.75 -5.48
CA GLN A 119 -11.16 -0.87 -4.17
C GLN A 119 -10.08 -1.96 -4.19
N ARG A 120 -10.30 -3.09 -4.87
CA ARG A 120 -9.31 -4.16 -5.05
C ARG A 120 -8.09 -3.69 -5.82
N ILE A 121 -8.29 -3.01 -6.95
CA ILE A 121 -7.20 -2.46 -7.77
C ILE A 121 -6.38 -1.45 -6.96
N ILE A 122 -7.05 -0.56 -6.23
CA ILE A 122 -6.41 0.45 -5.37
C ILE A 122 -5.61 -0.21 -4.24
N THR A 123 -6.21 -1.18 -3.55
CA THR A 123 -5.55 -1.93 -2.46
C THR A 123 -4.31 -2.64 -2.97
N MET A 124 -4.40 -3.30 -4.13
CA MET A 124 -3.28 -3.97 -4.77
C MET A 124 -2.18 -2.98 -5.16
N ALA A 125 -2.53 -1.83 -5.75
CA ALA A 125 -1.57 -0.80 -6.13
C ALA A 125 -0.81 -0.27 -4.92
N TYR A 126 -1.53 0.05 -3.85
CA TYR A 126 -0.95 0.48 -2.58
C TYR A 126 -0.01 -0.58 -2.00
N LEU A 127 -0.45 -1.84 -1.91
CA LEU A 127 0.36 -2.95 -1.41
C LEU A 127 1.68 -3.12 -2.17
N ILE A 128 1.64 -3.06 -3.51
CA ILE A 128 2.83 -3.18 -4.35
C ILE A 128 3.82 -2.05 -4.06
N VAL A 129 3.35 -0.82 -3.98
CA VAL A 129 4.21 0.35 -3.74
C VAL A 129 4.76 0.33 -2.33
N TRP A 130 3.90 0.11 -1.33
CA TRP A 130 4.29 0.06 0.07
C TRP A 130 5.33 -1.03 0.30
N ALA A 131 5.08 -2.26 -0.17
CA ALA A 131 5.99 -3.36 0.06
C ALA A 131 7.35 -3.16 -0.63
N TYR A 132 7.37 -2.48 -1.79
CA TYR A 132 8.62 -2.15 -2.46
C TYR A 132 9.40 -1.04 -1.74
N GLU A 133 8.73 -0.01 -1.23
CA GLU A 133 9.40 1.03 -0.43
C GLU A 133 9.93 0.50 0.89
N GLU A 134 9.15 -0.35 1.57
CA GLU A 134 9.60 -1.02 2.79
C GLU A 134 10.82 -1.89 2.51
N HIS A 135 10.79 -2.68 1.42
CA HIS A 135 11.93 -3.47 0.99
C HIS A 135 13.19 -2.62 0.73
N LYS A 136 13.05 -1.42 0.14
CA LYS A 136 14.17 -0.48 -0.06
C LYS A 136 14.74 0.02 1.26
N ILE A 137 13.90 0.34 2.24
CA ILE A 137 14.32 0.77 3.57
C ILE A 137 15.11 -0.36 4.25
N GLN A 138 14.56 -1.57 4.27
CA GLN A 138 15.22 -2.72 4.88
C GLN A 138 16.53 -3.08 4.17
N SER A 139 16.56 -3.02 2.84
CA SER A 139 17.77 -3.26 2.04
C SER A 139 18.89 -2.25 2.38
N LYS A 140 18.55 -0.98 2.61
CA LYS A 140 19.51 0.05 3.04
C LYS A 140 20.08 -0.26 4.43
N LEU A 141 19.25 -0.68 5.39
CA LEU A 141 19.69 -1.03 6.74
C LEU A 141 20.73 -2.15 6.74
N ILE A 142 20.57 -3.12 5.85
CA ILE A 142 21.47 -4.28 5.71
C ILE A 142 22.59 -4.05 4.69
N ARG A 143 22.68 -2.85 4.10
CA ARG A 143 23.65 -2.45 3.07
C ARG A 143 23.69 -3.41 1.87
N ARG A 144 22.52 -3.83 1.40
CA ARG A 144 22.36 -4.62 0.17
C ARG A 144 21.51 -3.87 -0.85
N GLU A 145 21.70 -4.20 -2.11
CA GLU A 145 20.83 -3.69 -3.16
C GLU A 145 19.43 -4.30 -3.04
N PRO A 146 18.36 -3.50 -3.23
CA PRO A 146 16.99 -4.02 -3.29
C PRO A 146 16.83 -5.08 -4.37
N GLN A 147 16.10 -6.14 -4.05
CA GLN A 147 15.75 -7.19 -4.99
C GLN A 147 14.74 -6.67 -6.03
N LYS A 148 14.91 -7.12 -7.27
CA LYS A 148 14.05 -6.74 -8.40
C LYS A 148 12.78 -7.60 -8.51
N ARG A 149 12.57 -8.55 -7.61
CA ARG A 149 11.45 -9.50 -7.62
C ARG A 149 10.81 -9.53 -6.25
N MET A 150 9.49 -9.36 -6.23
CA MET A 150 8.66 -9.44 -5.03
C MET A 150 7.51 -10.40 -5.31
N VAL A 151 7.20 -11.26 -4.34
CA VAL A 151 6.04 -12.15 -4.37
C VAL A 151 5.04 -11.67 -3.34
N ILE A 152 3.84 -11.31 -3.81
CA ILE A 152 2.68 -10.97 -3.01
C ILE A 152 1.69 -12.13 -3.16
N LEU A 153 1.22 -12.66 -2.03
CA LEU A 153 0.14 -13.64 -1.99
C LEU A 153 -1.09 -12.89 -1.50
N VAL A 154 -2.15 -12.94 -2.30
CA VAL A 154 -3.43 -12.32 -1.98
C VAL A 154 -4.45 -13.45 -1.94
N ASP A 155 -4.94 -13.72 -0.74
CA ASP A 155 -6.14 -14.52 -0.55
C ASP A 155 -7.35 -13.57 -0.60
N GLU A 156 -8.45 -14.05 -1.15
CA GLU A 156 -9.71 -13.32 -1.46
C GLU A 156 -9.83 -11.89 -0.85
N LEU A 157 -9.84 -10.84 -1.69
CA LEU A 157 -10.11 -9.44 -1.25
C LEU A 157 -11.63 -9.20 -1.03
N GLU A 158 -12.33 -10.19 -0.50
CA GLU A 158 -13.78 -10.21 -0.26
C GLU A 158 -14.07 -9.84 1.21
N ALA A 159 -15.00 -8.92 1.39
CA ALA A 159 -15.94 -8.81 2.50
C ALA A 159 -17.19 -8.14 1.95
#